data_AF-A0A957JT35-F1
#
_entry.id   AF-A0A957JT35-F1
#
_cell.length_a   1.000
_cell.length_b   1.000
_cell.length_c   1.000
_cell.angle_alpha   90.00
_cell.angle_beta   90.00
_cell.angle_gamma   90.00
#
_symmetry.space_group_name_H-M   'P 1'
#
loop_
_entity.id
_entity.type
_entity.pdbx_description
1 polymer ?
#
loop_
_entity_poly.entity_id
_entity_poly.type
_entity_poly.pdbx_seq_one_letter_code
_entity_poly.pdbx_strand_id
1 'polypeptide(L)'
;PDCASLYVSLFAAEERYASAHQLMRQKYVRWQQQVEASGLDPARATLVRLAVDGLWFAEMHKYAPPPDEQRSVIVDLILQLTKNSDIL
;
A
#
# COMPACT_ATOMS: atom_id res chain seq x y z
N PRO A 1 -21.06 11.58 20.21
CA PRO A 1 -22.05 10.52 20.52
C PRO A 1 -22.09 9.42 19.45
N ASP A 2 -22.06 9.78 18.15
CA ASP A 2 -22.06 8.80 17.04
C ASP A 2 -20.67 8.20 16.71
N CYS A 3 -19.60 8.99 16.79
CA CYS A 3 -18.26 8.46 16.50
C CYS A 3 -17.83 7.37 17.50
N ALA A 4 -18.27 7.46 18.76
CA ALA A 4 -17.91 6.47 19.78
C ALA A 4 -18.50 5.09 19.48
N SER A 5 -19.73 4.99 18.95
CA SER A 5 -20.32 3.72 18.54
C SER A 5 -19.68 3.18 17.26
N LEU A 6 -19.25 4.06 16.36
CA LEU A 6 -18.45 3.74 15.17
C LEU A 6 -17.07 3.15 15.54
N TYR A 7 -16.36 3.76 16.49
CA TYR A 7 -15.09 3.23 16.98
C TYR A 7 -15.29 1.91 17.74
N VAL A 8 -16.29 1.83 18.63
CA VAL A 8 -16.58 0.59 19.38
C VAL A 8 -16.97 -0.55 18.44
N SER A 9 -17.77 -0.30 17.41
CA SER A 9 -18.12 -1.33 16.42
C SER A 9 -16.94 -1.72 15.52
N LEU A 10 -16.06 -0.78 15.15
CA LEU A 10 -14.83 -1.07 14.44
C LEU A 10 -13.86 -1.95 15.26
N PHE A 11 -13.67 -1.63 16.54
CA PHE A 11 -12.80 -2.40 17.44
C PHE A 11 -13.42 -3.74 17.88
N ALA A 12 -14.74 -3.82 18.08
CA ALA A 12 -15.44 -5.08 18.35
C ALA A 12 -15.43 -6.02 17.14
N ALA A 13 -15.44 -5.46 15.92
CA ALA A 13 -15.22 -6.24 14.71
C ALA A 13 -13.76 -6.70 14.57
N GLU A 14 -12.79 -5.96 15.12
CA GLU A 14 -11.36 -6.28 15.05
C GLU A 14 -11.03 -7.63 15.70
N GLU A 15 -11.73 -8.05 16.75
CA GLU A 15 -11.60 -9.40 17.33
C GLU A 15 -11.92 -10.52 16.31
N ARG A 16 -12.90 -10.28 15.43
CA ARG A 16 -13.30 -11.21 14.37
C ARG A 16 -12.32 -11.21 13.18
N TYR A 17 -11.52 -10.14 13.04
CA TYR A 17 -10.55 -9.96 11.96
C TYR A 17 -9.09 -10.04 12.42
N ALA A 18 -8.83 -10.31 13.70
CA ALA A 18 -7.48 -10.36 14.27
C ALA A 18 -6.57 -11.34 13.52
N SER A 19 -7.11 -12.49 13.11
CA SER A 19 -6.41 -13.49 12.29
C SER A 19 -6.12 -12.99 10.87
N ALA A 20 -7.04 -12.26 10.25
CA ALA A 20 -6.84 -11.65 8.93
C ALA A 20 -5.81 -10.52 8.99
N HIS A 21 -5.86 -9.66 10.00
CA HIS A 21 -4.86 -8.61 10.24
C HIS A 21 -3.48 -9.21 10.50
N GLN A 22 -3.40 -10.30 11.26
CA GLN A 22 -2.14 -11.00 11.50
C GLN A 22 -1.58 -11.62 10.21
N LEU A 23 -2.43 -12.26 9.39
CA LEU A 23 -2.03 -12.77 8.09
C LEU A 23 -1.52 -11.65 7.17
N MET A 24 -2.22 -10.52 7.12
CA MET A 24 -1.79 -9.36 6.34
C MET A 24 -0.44 -8.80 6.82
N ARG A 25 -0.25 -8.65 8.15
CA ARG A 25 1.04 -8.24 8.72
C ARG A 25 2.18 -9.17 8.28
N GLN A 26 1.96 -10.49 8.32
CA GLN A 26 2.95 -11.47 7.87
C GLN A 26 3.25 -11.35 6.37
N LYS A 27 2.22 -11.12 5.54
CA LYS A 27 2.40 -10.90 4.10
C LYS A 27 3.22 -9.64 3.82
N TYR A 28 2.92 -8.54 4.51
CA TYR A 28 3.65 -7.27 4.36
C TYR A 28 5.12 -7.40 4.78
N VAL A 29 5.43 -8.15 5.85
CA VAL A 29 6.84 -8.45 6.21
C VAL A 29 7.54 -9.19 5.06
N ARG A 30 6.90 -10.22 4.50
CA ARG A 30 7.47 -10.99 3.39
C ARG A 30 7.66 -10.14 2.13
N TRP A 31 6.68 -9.31 1.78
CA TRP A 31 6.77 -8.42 0.63
C TRP A 31 7.87 -7.37 0.80
N GLN A 32 7.99 -6.79 2.01
CA GLN A 32 9.07 -5.84 2.30
C GLN A 32 10.45 -6.50 2.13
N GLN A 33 10.64 -7.73 2.63
CA GLN A 33 11.89 -8.48 2.42
C GLN A 33 12.19 -8.72 0.94
N GLN A 34 11.18 -9.02 0.13
CA GLN A 34 11.34 -9.19 -1.32
C GLN A 34 11.71 -7.87 -2.03
N VAL A 35 11.10 -6.77 -1.59
CA VAL A 35 11.37 -5.41 -2.10
C VAL A 35 12.81 -5.01 -1.75
N GLU A 36 13.27 -5.25 -0.53
CA GLU A 36 14.65 -4.98 -0.12
C GLU A 36 15.67 -5.86 -0.85
N ALA A 37 15.29 -7.09 -1.20
CA ALA A 37 16.11 -8.01 -1.99
C ALA A 37 16.08 -7.74 -3.51
N SER A 38 15.39 -6.70 -3.98
CA SER A 38 15.23 -6.40 -5.42
C SER A 38 16.49 -5.85 -6.10
N GLY A 39 17.53 -5.50 -5.33
CA GLY A 39 18.76 -4.87 -5.82
C GLY A 39 18.62 -3.36 -6.07
N LEU A 40 17.45 -2.78 -5.81
CA LEU A 40 17.25 -1.33 -5.75
C LEU A 40 17.81 -0.76 -4.45
N ASP A 41 18.08 0.55 -4.44
CA ASP A 41 18.29 1.29 -3.19
C ASP A 41 17.12 1.01 -2.21
N PRO A 42 17.38 0.65 -0.94
CA PRO A 42 16.32 0.23 0.00
C PRO A 42 15.24 1.28 0.24
N ALA A 43 15.60 2.58 0.28
CA ALA A 43 14.64 3.65 0.50
C ALA A 43 13.74 3.81 -0.74
N ARG A 44 14.35 3.76 -1.92
CA ARG A 44 13.62 3.79 -3.20
C ARG A 44 12.73 2.57 -3.41
N ALA A 45 13.21 1.37 -3.08
CA ALA A 45 12.43 0.14 -3.17
C ALA A 45 11.18 0.24 -2.27
N THR A 46 11.35 0.77 -1.06
CA THR A 46 10.25 1.02 -0.12
C THR A 46 9.28 2.07 -0.65
N LEU A 47 9.78 3.16 -1.24
CA LEU A 47 8.94 4.19 -1.88
C LEU A 47 8.07 3.58 -3.00
N VAL A 48 8.65 2.73 -3.85
CA VAL A 48 7.90 2.01 -4.89
C VAL A 48 6.80 1.16 -4.27
N ARG A 49 7.09 0.37 -3.22
CA ARG A 49 6.07 -0.42 -2.52
C ARG A 49 4.93 0.46 -2.00
N LEU A 50 5.25 1.57 -1.33
CA LEU A 50 4.26 2.47 -0.76
C LEU A 50 3.40 3.16 -1.83
N ALA A 51 3.98 3.52 -2.98
CA ALA A 51 3.24 4.09 -4.10
C ALA A 51 2.25 3.06 -4.69
N VAL A 52 2.67 1.80 -4.84
CA VAL A 52 1.79 0.71 -5.27
C VAL A 52 0.67 0.45 -4.26
N ASP A 53 1.02 0.38 -2.96
CA ASP A 53 0.05 0.20 -1.88
C ASP A 53 -1.00 1.32 -1.85
N GLY A 54 -0.56 2.58 -1.98
CA GLY A 54 -1.44 3.75 -1.98
C GLY A 54 -2.39 3.77 -3.18
N LEU A 55 -1.89 3.43 -4.37
CA LEU A 55 -2.71 3.33 -5.58
C LEU A 55 -3.78 2.23 -5.42
N TRP A 56 -3.36 1.02 -5.02
CA TRP A 56 -4.27 -0.09 -4.79
C TRP A 56 -5.32 0.22 -3.71
N PHE A 57 -4.93 0.86 -2.62
CA PHE A 57 -5.82 1.24 -1.52
C PHE A 57 -6.90 2.24 -1.98
N ALA A 58 -6.49 3.27 -2.74
CA ALA A 58 -7.43 4.25 -3.30
C ALA A 58 -8.43 3.60 -4.27
N GLU A 59 -7.98 2.67 -5.11
CA GLU A 59 -8.80 1.96 -6.09
C GLU A 59 -9.80 0.99 -5.46
N MET A 60 -9.36 0.24 -4.46
CA MET A 60 -10.14 -0.79 -3.78
C MET A 60 -11.25 -0.17 -2.92
N HIS A 61 -10.95 0.91 -2.20
CA HIS A 61 -11.91 1.58 -1.32
C HIS A 61 -12.67 2.73 -2.00
N LYS A 62 -12.38 3.03 -3.27
CA LYS A 62 -12.98 4.15 -4.03
C LYS A 62 -12.76 5.50 -3.36
N TYR A 63 -11.61 5.67 -2.70
CA TYR A 63 -11.19 6.94 -2.12
C TYR A 63 -10.54 7.82 -3.18
N ALA A 64 -11.38 8.53 -3.95
CA ALA A 64 -10.95 9.40 -5.04
C ALA A 64 -9.90 8.74 -5.96
N PRO A 65 -10.22 7.58 -6.57
CA PRO A 65 -9.28 6.90 -7.45
C PRO A 65 -8.95 7.79 -8.64
N PRO A 66 -7.70 7.75 -9.15
CA PRO A 66 -7.35 8.49 -10.36
C PRO A 66 -8.19 8.01 -11.55
N PRO A 67 -8.57 8.90 -12.48
CA PRO A 67 -9.13 8.50 -13.77
C PRO A 67 -8.17 7.59 -14.54
N ASP A 68 -8.70 6.74 -15.43
CA ASP A 68 -7.92 5.71 -16.13
C ASP A 68 -6.68 6.25 -16.86
N GLU A 69 -6.78 7.42 -17.49
CA GLU A 69 -5.65 8.08 -18.15
C GLU A 69 -4.55 8.46 -17.14
N GLN A 70 -4.94 9.08 -16.02
CA GLN A 70 -4.00 9.47 -14.96
C GLN A 70 -3.41 8.24 -14.25
N ARG A 71 -4.18 7.17 -14.10
CA ARG A 71 -3.73 5.89 -13.54
C ARG A 71 -2.59 5.30 -14.36
N SER A 72 -2.70 5.29 -15.69
CA SER A 72 -1.63 4.79 -16.57
C SER A 72 -0.33 5.56 -16.36
N VAL A 73 -0.41 6.89 -16.31
CA VAL A 73 0.75 7.75 -16.07
C VAL A 73 1.39 7.47 -14.71
N ILE A 74 0.58 7.29 -13.66
CA ILE A 74 1.08 6.95 -12.32
C ILE A 74 1.83 5.61 -12.33
N VAL A 75 1.27 4.58 -12.98
CA VAL A 75 1.91 3.27 -13.08
C VAL A 75 3.25 3.38 -13.82
N ASP A 76 3.30 4.13 -14.91
CA ASP A 76 4.54 4.36 -15.66
C ASP A 76 5.60 5.07 -14.81
N LEU A 77 5.22 6.07 -14.01
CA LEU A 77 6.12 6.75 -13.07
C LEU A 77 6.66 5.78 -12.01
N ILE A 78 5.81 4.92 -11.44
CA ILE A 78 6.24 3.88 -10.48
C ILE A 78 7.23 2.92 -11.14
N LEU A 79 7.02 2.55 -12.41
CA LEU A 79 7.96 1.70 -13.16
C LEU A 79 9.28 2.41 -13.49
N GLN A 80 9.26 3.72 -13.72
CA GLN A 80 10.51 4.49 -13.89
C GLN A 80 11.32 4.54 -12.59
N LEU A 81 10.62 4.58 -11.45
CA LEU A 81 11.24 4.44 -10.12
C LEU A 81 11.85 3.06 -9.86
N THR A 82 11.74 2.08 -10.76
CA THR A 82 12.51 0.81 -10.65
C THR A 82 13.71 0.75 -11.60
N LYS A 83 13.88 1.74 -12.49
CA LYS A 83 14.91 1.72 -13.54
C LYS A 83 16.02 2.75 -13.37
N ASN A 84 15.69 3.98 -12.95
CA ASN A 84 16.63 5.11 -13.00
C ASN A 84 17.42 5.34 -11.71
N SER A 85 18.70 5.00 -11.64
CA SER A 85 19.53 5.27 -10.44
C SER A 85 19.70 6.76 -10.09
N ASP A 86 19.29 7.67 -10.98
CA ASP A 86 19.65 9.11 -10.91
C ASP A 86 18.51 10.05 -10.49
N ILE A 87 17.34 9.53 -10.09
CA ILE A 87 16.29 10.38 -9.49
C ILE A 87 16.49 10.39 -7.98
N LEU A 88 17.41 11.25 -7.52
CA LEU A 88 17.40 12.04 -6.27
C LEU A 88 18.62 12.97 -6.24
#